data_AF-A0A0N4UXP0-F1
#
_entry.id   AF-A0A0N4UXP0-F1
#
_cell.length_a   1.000
_cell.length_b   1.000
_cell.length_c   1.000
_cell.angle_alpha   90.00
_cell.angle_beta   90.00
_cell.angle_gamma   90.00
#
_symmetry.space_group_name_H-M   'P 1'
#
loop_
_entity.id
_entity.type
_entity.pdbx_description
1 polymer ?
#
loop_
_entity_poly.entity_id
_entity_poly.type
_entity_poly.pdbx_seq_one_letter_code
_entity_poly.pdbx_strand_id
1 'polypeptide(L)'
;MLRMKMRLKTRILTLVTKNSHLSDGKSPRQNFQGFVVDYFTWRVRLNGDEWYDRPLLPYENISEYAIMREVGLIFEKKYEKELKEMVKELSSDRYLTFHRYVEVVEEFFRVQDEVSTQLSYGHLITLISFGGLMAAELARRNARAEIGCMAIYTSKFLAKRVKLSWEKDGKSWVNA
;
A
#
# COMPACT_ATOMS: atom_id res chain seq x y z
N MET A 1 -1.30 -3.33 -19.81
CA MET A 1 -2.17 -2.28 -19.21
C MET A 1 -3.69 -2.34 -19.50
N LEU A 2 -4.25 -1.92 -20.66
CA LEU A 2 -5.70 -1.65 -20.82
C LEU A 2 -6.68 -2.81 -20.49
N ARG A 3 -6.28 -4.08 -20.72
CA ARG A 3 -7.10 -5.25 -20.36
C ARG A 3 -7.04 -5.64 -18.88
N MET A 4 -5.97 -5.27 -18.16
CA MET A 4 -5.88 -5.40 -16.70
C MET A 4 -6.70 -4.31 -15.99
N LYS A 5 -6.83 -3.12 -16.61
CA LYS A 5 -7.62 -1.97 -16.09
C LYS A 5 -9.07 -2.33 -15.71
N MET A 6 -9.71 -3.25 -16.43
CA MET A 6 -11.10 -3.63 -16.15
C MET A 6 -11.25 -4.74 -15.08
N ARG A 7 -10.31 -5.69 -14.98
CA ARG A 7 -10.49 -6.87 -14.11
C ARG A 7 -10.23 -6.61 -12.63
N LEU A 8 -9.26 -5.75 -12.29
CA LEU A 8 -8.97 -5.36 -10.91
C LEU A 8 -10.01 -4.37 -10.36
N LYS A 9 -10.46 -3.43 -11.20
CA LYS A 9 -11.45 -2.39 -10.85
C LYS A 9 -12.78 -2.98 -10.39
N THR A 10 -13.28 -4.01 -11.05
CA THR A 10 -14.56 -4.65 -10.71
C THR A 10 -14.47 -5.55 -9.46
N ARG A 11 -13.29 -6.09 -9.11
CA ARG A 11 -13.13 -7.07 -8.02
C ARG A 11 -12.70 -6.47 -6.68
N ILE A 12 -11.85 -5.44 -6.70
CA ILE A 12 -11.40 -4.76 -5.47
C ILE A 12 -12.55 -4.04 -4.75
N LEU A 13 -13.50 -3.45 -5.50
CA LEU A 13 -14.65 -2.73 -4.94
C LEU A 13 -15.60 -3.61 -4.11
N THR A 14 -15.65 -4.93 -4.34
CA THR A 14 -16.67 -5.81 -3.74
C THR A 14 -16.31 -6.32 -2.34
N LEU A 15 -15.07 -6.15 -1.85
CA LEU A 15 -14.59 -6.85 -0.64
C LEU A 15 -14.54 -6.04 0.65
N VAL A 16 -14.78 -4.73 0.59
CA VAL A 16 -14.35 -3.80 1.67
C VAL A 16 -15.49 -3.49 2.66
N THR A 17 -16.62 -4.18 2.60
CA THR A 17 -17.86 -3.76 3.31
C THR A 17 -18.16 -4.45 4.64
N LYS A 18 -17.27 -5.24 5.25
CA LYS A 18 -17.53 -5.84 6.58
C LYS A 18 -16.26 -6.08 7.40
N ASN A 19 -15.93 -5.19 8.34
CA ASN A 19 -15.61 -5.51 9.75
C ASN A 19 -14.97 -4.35 10.52
N SER A 20 -15.35 -4.30 11.80
CA SER A 20 -15.51 -3.20 12.75
C SER A 20 -14.31 -2.82 13.67
N HIS A 21 -14.27 -1.53 14.08
CA HIS A 21 -13.82 -0.90 15.38
C HIS A 21 -12.30 -0.72 15.70
N LEU A 22 -11.80 0.53 15.99
CA LEU A 22 -10.65 0.92 16.91
C LEU A 22 -10.12 2.40 16.90
N SER A 23 -10.11 3.15 18.03
CA SER A 23 -10.06 4.64 18.21
C SER A 23 -8.88 5.54 17.67
N ASP A 24 -9.09 6.88 17.74
CA ASP A 24 -8.78 7.99 16.79
C ASP A 24 -7.35 8.35 16.34
N GLY A 25 -7.31 8.83 15.08
CA GLY A 25 -6.21 9.34 14.23
C GLY A 25 -5.41 10.57 14.68
N LYS A 26 -5.19 10.79 15.97
CA LYS A 26 -4.42 11.96 16.48
C LYS A 26 -3.09 11.59 17.15
N SER A 27 -2.73 10.32 17.16
CA SER A 27 -1.47 9.87 17.74
C SER A 27 -0.32 9.99 16.73
N PRO A 28 0.86 10.53 17.11
CA PRO A 28 2.09 10.46 16.30
C PRO A 28 2.44 9.04 15.83
N ARG A 29 1.88 8.02 16.51
CA ARG A 29 1.98 6.59 16.22
C ARG A 29 1.26 6.16 14.93
N GLN A 30 0.29 6.93 14.45
CA GLN A 30 -0.57 6.57 13.32
C GLN A 30 -0.21 7.35 12.04
N ASN A 31 1.06 7.69 11.87
CA ASN A 31 1.53 8.28 10.63
C ASN A 31 1.67 7.19 9.53
N PHE A 32 1.27 7.51 8.29
CA PHE A 32 1.33 6.56 7.16
C PHE A 32 2.74 6.10 6.83
N GLN A 33 3.76 6.87 7.21
CA GLN A 33 5.15 6.46 7.04
C GLN A 33 5.46 5.23 7.89
N GLY A 34 4.96 5.18 9.11
CA GLY A 34 5.10 4.06 10.02
C GLY A 34 4.53 2.77 9.46
N PHE A 35 3.25 2.81 9.03
CA PHE A 35 2.58 1.67 8.42
C PHE A 35 3.27 1.15 7.17
N VAL A 36 3.67 2.06 6.27
CA VAL A 36 4.32 1.69 5.00
C VAL A 36 5.71 1.09 5.27
N VAL A 37 6.53 1.75 6.09
CA VAL A 37 7.89 1.27 6.39
C VAL A 37 7.86 -0.04 7.16
N ASP A 38 6.97 -0.21 8.15
CA ASP A 38 6.81 -1.49 8.86
C ASP A 38 6.41 -2.61 7.89
N TYR A 39 5.33 -2.40 7.11
CA TYR A 39 4.83 -3.43 6.21
C TYR A 39 5.86 -3.81 5.13
N PHE A 40 6.51 -2.82 4.51
CA PHE A 40 7.53 -3.09 3.49
C PHE A 40 8.69 -3.87 4.08
N THR A 41 9.18 -3.47 5.26
CA THR A 41 10.26 -4.17 5.96
C THR A 41 9.87 -5.62 6.25
N TRP A 42 8.69 -5.83 6.83
CA TRP A 42 8.19 -7.15 7.15
C TRP A 42 8.01 -8.01 5.89
N ARG A 43 7.45 -7.43 4.82
CA ARG A 43 7.18 -8.16 3.59
C ARG A 43 8.46 -8.56 2.86
N VAL A 44 9.49 -7.73 2.88
CA VAL A 44 10.83 -8.05 2.39
C VAL A 44 11.42 -9.23 3.18
N ARG A 45 11.32 -9.19 4.52
CA ARG A 45 11.81 -10.27 5.40
C ARG A 45 11.14 -11.62 5.19
N LEU A 46 9.86 -11.65 4.79
CA LEU A 46 9.17 -12.90 4.46
C LEU A 46 9.83 -13.68 3.31
N ASN A 47 10.61 -13.02 2.45
CA ASN A 47 11.35 -13.67 1.37
C ASN A 47 12.79 -14.04 1.76
N GLY A 48 13.21 -13.82 3.01
CA GLY A 48 14.59 -13.97 3.45
C GLY A 48 15.51 -12.81 3.04
N ASP A 49 14.95 -11.74 2.49
CA ASP A 49 15.67 -10.52 2.15
C ASP A 49 15.66 -9.50 3.31
N GLU A 50 16.57 -8.52 3.26
CA GLU A 50 16.60 -7.40 4.21
C GLU A 50 16.59 -6.04 3.50
N TRP A 51 15.89 -5.06 4.10
CA TRP A 51 15.93 -3.64 3.73
C TRP A 51 16.72 -2.85 4.77
N TYR A 52 18.05 -2.81 4.62
CA TYR A 52 18.98 -2.28 5.63
C TYR A 52 18.98 -0.74 5.72
N ASP A 53 18.61 -0.04 4.65
CA ASP A 53 18.53 1.41 4.57
C ASP A 53 17.12 1.94 4.88
N ARG A 54 16.27 1.12 5.53
CA ARG A 54 14.93 1.55 5.94
C ARG A 54 14.99 2.76 6.89
N PRO A 55 14.04 3.70 6.80
CA PRO A 55 13.92 4.76 7.79
C PRO A 55 13.68 4.21 9.20
N LEU A 56 14.23 4.87 10.22
CA LEU A 56 13.95 4.54 11.61
C LEU A 56 12.48 4.80 11.93
N LEU A 57 11.85 3.83 12.58
CA LEU A 57 10.49 3.98 13.09
C LEU A 57 10.52 4.54 14.51
N PRO A 58 9.74 5.58 14.83
CA PRO A 58 9.66 6.12 16.19
C PRO A 58 9.00 5.15 17.17
N TYR A 59 8.23 4.18 16.65
CA TYR A 59 7.60 3.10 17.38
C TYR A 59 7.71 1.82 16.56
N GLU A 60 8.11 0.73 17.20
CA GLU A 60 8.14 -0.60 16.59
C GLU A 60 7.13 -1.52 17.28
N ASN A 61 6.68 -2.57 16.58
CA ASN A 61 5.85 -3.64 17.14
C ASN A 61 4.52 -3.17 17.79
N ILE A 62 3.90 -2.13 17.26
CA ILE A 62 2.55 -1.72 17.69
C ILE A 62 1.49 -2.62 17.06
N SER A 63 0.33 -2.74 17.72
CA SER A 63 -0.79 -3.60 17.31
C SER A 63 -1.30 -3.29 15.91
N GLU A 64 -1.33 -2.03 15.53
CA GLU A 64 -1.88 -1.55 14.26
C GLU A 64 -1.01 -2.01 13.08
N TYR A 65 0.31 -2.08 13.28
CA TYR A 65 1.21 -2.67 12.29
C TYR A 65 0.96 -4.17 12.14
N ALA A 66 0.75 -4.89 13.25
CA ALA A 66 0.43 -6.31 13.21
C ALA A 66 -0.87 -6.58 12.43
N ILE A 67 -1.93 -5.80 12.68
CA ILE A 67 -3.20 -5.90 11.95
C ILE A 67 -2.97 -5.62 10.46
N MET A 68 -2.25 -4.54 10.12
CA MET A 68 -1.95 -4.20 8.72
C MET A 68 -1.21 -5.34 7.99
N ARG A 69 -0.26 -6.00 8.66
CA ARG A 69 0.44 -7.18 8.12
C ARG A 69 -0.51 -8.34 7.85
N GLU A 70 -1.40 -8.63 8.79
CA GLU A 70 -2.38 -9.72 8.66
C GLU A 70 -3.36 -9.48 7.51
N VAL A 71 -4.05 -8.34 7.51
CA VAL A 71 -5.04 -8.03 6.47
C VAL A 71 -4.39 -7.86 5.10
N GLY A 72 -3.18 -7.32 5.05
CA GLY A 72 -2.41 -7.22 3.83
C GLY A 72 -2.03 -8.58 3.25
N LEU A 73 -1.64 -9.54 4.10
CA LEU A 73 -1.35 -10.89 3.66
C LEU A 73 -2.62 -11.62 3.14
N ILE A 74 -3.76 -11.41 3.79
CA ILE A 74 -5.06 -11.93 3.32
C ILE A 74 -5.37 -11.38 1.93
N PHE A 75 -5.19 -10.07 1.73
CA PHE A 75 -5.36 -9.43 0.43
C PHE A 75 -4.39 -9.99 -0.63
N GLU A 76 -3.11 -10.12 -0.30
CA GLU A 76 -2.09 -10.66 -1.19
C GLU A 76 -2.42 -12.09 -1.64
N LYS A 77 -2.82 -12.97 -0.71
CA LYS A 77 -3.23 -14.34 -1.03
C LYS A 77 -4.45 -14.38 -1.94
N LYS A 78 -5.41 -13.49 -1.70
CA LYS A 78 -6.65 -13.45 -2.48
C LYS A 78 -6.44 -13.02 -3.93
N TYR A 79 -5.48 -12.14 -4.17
CA TYR A 79 -5.19 -11.55 -5.48
C TYR A 79 -3.80 -11.92 -6.01
N GLU A 80 -3.27 -13.06 -5.55
CA GLU A 80 -1.86 -13.43 -5.74
C GLU A 80 -1.44 -13.41 -7.21
N LYS A 81 -2.27 -13.98 -8.09
CA LYS A 81 -1.98 -14.07 -9.52
C LYS A 81 -1.88 -12.68 -10.14
N GLU A 82 -2.91 -11.86 -9.96
CA GLU A 82 -2.97 -10.50 -10.52
C GLU A 82 -1.86 -9.61 -9.98
N LEU A 83 -1.57 -9.69 -8.68
CA LEU A 83 -0.50 -8.92 -8.05
C LEU A 83 0.88 -9.32 -8.56
N LYS A 84 1.16 -10.63 -8.70
CA LYS A 84 2.42 -11.12 -9.27
C LYS A 84 2.62 -10.68 -10.72
N GLU A 85 1.56 -10.72 -11.53
CA GLU A 85 1.59 -10.23 -12.91
C GLU A 85 1.93 -8.73 -12.96
N MET A 86 1.29 -7.91 -12.11
CA MET A 86 1.61 -6.47 -12.02
C MET A 86 3.05 -6.22 -11.58
N VAL A 87 3.53 -6.89 -10.53
CA VAL A 87 4.90 -6.75 -10.04
C VAL A 87 5.90 -7.10 -11.15
N LYS A 88 5.65 -8.19 -11.89
CA LYS A 88 6.49 -8.60 -13.02
C LYS A 88 6.49 -7.57 -14.16
N GLU A 89 5.33 -7.03 -14.52
CA GLU A 89 5.22 -6.00 -15.57
C GLU A 89 5.95 -4.72 -15.17
N LEU A 90 5.75 -4.24 -13.93
CA LEU A 90 6.38 -3.02 -13.44
C LEU A 90 7.90 -3.14 -13.32
N SER A 91 8.38 -4.25 -12.79
CA SER A 91 9.80 -4.51 -12.60
C SER A 91 10.51 -4.95 -13.88
N SER A 92 9.82 -5.13 -15.01
CA SER A 92 10.47 -5.54 -16.28
C SER A 92 11.51 -4.53 -16.78
N ASP A 93 11.36 -3.25 -16.42
CA ASP A 93 12.26 -2.17 -16.78
C ASP A 93 12.99 -1.63 -15.54
N ARG A 94 14.31 -1.72 -15.55
CA ARG A 94 15.18 -1.32 -14.43
C ARG A 94 15.11 0.18 -14.13
N TYR A 95 14.83 1.03 -15.12
CA TYR A 95 14.93 2.49 -14.97
C TYR A 95 13.58 3.17 -14.73
N LEU A 96 12.47 2.52 -15.09
CA LEU A 96 11.13 3.11 -15.02
C LEU A 96 10.28 2.60 -13.84
N THR A 97 10.86 1.79 -12.94
CA THR A 97 10.09 1.11 -11.89
C THR A 97 9.35 2.09 -10.99
N PHE A 98 9.99 3.18 -10.53
CA PHE A 98 9.34 4.18 -9.67
C PHE A 98 8.24 4.96 -10.40
N HIS A 99 8.50 5.45 -11.62
CA HIS A 99 7.50 6.19 -12.39
C HIS A 99 6.25 5.34 -12.67
N ARG A 100 6.45 4.09 -13.10
CA ARG A 100 5.34 3.17 -13.36
C ARG A 100 4.62 2.77 -12.06
N TYR A 101 5.33 2.70 -10.94
CA TYR A 101 4.69 2.50 -9.63
C TYR A 101 3.74 3.64 -9.30
N VAL A 102 4.17 4.89 -9.48
CA VAL A 102 3.34 6.10 -9.29
C VAL A 102 2.05 6.03 -10.14
N GLU A 103 2.18 5.69 -11.42
CA GLU A 103 1.01 5.55 -12.32
C GLU A 103 0.01 4.50 -11.81
N VAL A 104 0.49 3.35 -11.33
CA VAL A 104 -0.37 2.29 -10.79
C VAL A 104 -1.05 2.73 -9.50
N VAL A 105 -0.33 3.42 -8.60
CA VAL A 105 -0.90 3.96 -7.36
C VAL A 105 -2.02 4.95 -7.65
N GLU A 106 -1.84 5.85 -8.62
CA GLU A 106 -2.87 6.80 -9.02
C GLU A 106 -4.08 6.12 -9.68
N GLU A 107 -3.83 5.07 -10.47
CA GLU A 107 -4.89 4.32 -11.16
C GLU A 107 -5.82 3.59 -10.19
N PHE A 108 -5.32 3.11 -9.04
CA PHE A 108 -6.19 2.51 -8.00
C PHE A 108 -7.28 3.47 -7.51
N PHE A 109 -7.14 4.77 -7.74
CA PHE A 109 -8.06 5.80 -7.31
C PHE A 109 -8.87 6.41 -8.48
N ARG A 110 -8.67 5.96 -9.73
CA ARG A 110 -9.34 6.56 -10.89
C ARG A 110 -10.79 6.06 -11.05
N VAL A 111 -11.76 6.96 -10.89
CA VAL A 111 -13.20 6.75 -11.12
C VAL A 111 -13.67 7.69 -12.23
N GLN A 112 -14.23 7.14 -13.32
CA GLN A 112 -14.69 7.93 -14.49
C GLN A 112 -13.67 8.97 -14.98
N ASP A 113 -12.45 8.52 -15.26
CA ASP A 113 -11.31 9.33 -15.72
C ASP A 113 -10.74 10.37 -14.74
N GLU A 114 -11.40 10.63 -13.60
CA GLU A 114 -10.91 11.47 -12.51
C GLU A 114 -10.33 10.65 -11.34
N VAL A 115 -9.33 11.18 -10.64
CA VAL A 115 -8.76 10.50 -9.47
C VAL A 115 -9.58 10.82 -8.22
N SER A 116 -10.43 9.88 -7.82
CA SER A 116 -11.32 9.96 -6.66
C SER A 116 -10.58 10.44 -5.41
N THR A 117 -11.16 11.42 -4.74
CA THR A 117 -10.65 11.95 -3.47
C THR A 117 -10.84 10.96 -2.32
N GLN A 118 -11.76 10.01 -2.44
CA GLN A 118 -12.13 9.09 -1.37
C GLN A 118 -11.07 8.01 -1.13
N LEU A 119 -10.56 7.95 0.10
CA LEU A 119 -9.76 6.83 0.59
C LEU A 119 -10.65 5.87 1.40
N SER A 120 -10.67 4.59 1.04
CA SER A 120 -11.30 3.52 1.83
C SER A 120 -10.21 2.67 2.47
N TYR A 121 -10.55 1.88 3.49
CA TYR A 121 -9.61 0.91 4.05
C TYR A 121 -9.13 -0.12 3.03
N GLY A 122 -9.97 -0.47 2.05
CA GLY A 122 -9.55 -1.33 0.95
C GLY A 122 -8.47 -0.69 0.08
N HIS A 123 -8.57 0.61 -0.20
CA HIS A 123 -7.51 1.34 -0.91
C HIS A 123 -6.21 1.38 -0.11
N LEU A 124 -6.30 1.57 1.21
CA LEU A 124 -5.16 1.51 2.10
C LEU A 124 -4.45 0.15 2.03
N ILE A 125 -5.22 -0.93 2.25
CA ILE A 125 -4.71 -2.30 2.25
C ILE A 125 -4.06 -2.61 0.90
N THR A 126 -4.77 -2.29 -0.19
CA THR A 126 -4.29 -2.50 -1.56
C THR A 126 -2.94 -1.81 -1.80
N LEU A 127 -2.81 -0.54 -1.45
CA LEU A 127 -1.59 0.24 -1.69
C LEU A 127 -0.40 -0.27 -0.87
N ILE A 128 -0.61 -0.50 0.42
CA ILE A 128 0.47 -0.93 1.32
C ILE A 128 0.91 -2.35 0.96
N SER A 129 -0.02 -3.27 0.69
CA SER A 129 0.29 -4.63 0.25
C SER A 129 1.00 -4.66 -1.09
N PHE A 130 0.49 -3.93 -2.08
CA PHE A 130 1.13 -3.87 -3.40
C PHE A 130 2.52 -3.24 -3.33
N GLY A 131 2.68 -2.16 -2.57
CA GLY A 131 3.98 -1.55 -2.32
C GLY A 131 4.95 -2.52 -1.63
N GLY A 132 4.49 -3.32 -0.67
CA GLY A 132 5.30 -4.34 0.00
C GLY A 132 5.78 -5.44 -0.96
N LEU A 133 4.93 -5.88 -1.89
CA LEU A 133 5.32 -6.82 -2.93
C LEU A 133 6.39 -6.25 -3.87
N MET A 134 6.25 -4.99 -4.27
CA MET A 134 7.25 -4.29 -5.06
C MET A 134 8.55 -4.10 -4.29
N ALA A 135 8.49 -3.76 -2.99
CA ALA A 135 9.67 -3.67 -2.13
C ALA A 135 10.41 -5.00 -2.07
N ALA A 136 9.69 -6.11 -1.92
CA ALA A 136 10.26 -7.45 -1.92
C ALA A 136 10.86 -7.86 -3.28
N GLU A 137 10.29 -7.39 -4.40
CA GLU A 137 10.89 -7.56 -5.73
C GLU A 137 12.18 -6.77 -5.90
N LEU A 138 12.20 -5.51 -5.45
CA LEU A 138 13.35 -4.63 -5.53
C LEU A 138 14.50 -5.12 -4.63
N ALA A 139 14.20 -5.59 -3.42
CA ALA A 139 15.20 -6.16 -2.52
C ALA A 139 15.90 -7.37 -3.15
N ARG A 140 15.13 -8.28 -3.76
CA ARG A 140 15.66 -9.45 -4.48
C ARG A 140 16.56 -9.09 -5.66
N ARG A 141 16.31 -7.92 -6.28
CA ARG A 141 17.10 -7.38 -7.40
C ARG A 141 18.23 -6.45 -6.98
N ASN A 142 18.47 -6.32 -5.68
CA ASN A 142 19.47 -5.41 -5.11
C ASN A 142 19.23 -3.92 -5.44
N ALA A 143 17.96 -3.52 -5.59
CA ALA A 143 17.53 -2.15 -5.89
C ALA A 143 16.89 -1.47 -4.66
N ARG A 144 17.55 -1.54 -3.50
CA ARG A 144 16.99 -1.12 -2.20
C ARG A 144 16.74 0.38 -2.07
N ALA A 145 17.57 1.20 -2.74
CA ALA A 145 17.38 2.66 -2.77
C ALA A 145 16.00 3.07 -3.32
N GLU A 146 15.46 2.32 -4.28
CA GLU A 146 14.13 2.55 -4.86
C GLU A 146 13.00 2.27 -3.85
N ILE A 147 13.21 1.35 -2.90
CA ILE A 147 12.24 1.01 -1.86
C ILE A 147 11.95 2.25 -1.00
N GLY A 148 12.98 3.06 -0.70
CA GLY A 148 12.83 4.31 0.04
C GLY A 148 11.98 5.33 -0.71
N CYS A 149 12.23 5.54 -2.00
CA CYS A 149 11.44 6.43 -2.85
C CYS A 149 9.96 5.99 -2.89
N MET A 150 9.71 4.69 -3.07
CA MET A 150 8.37 4.12 -3.06
C MET A 150 7.67 4.30 -1.71
N ALA A 151 8.36 4.04 -0.61
CA ALA A 151 7.80 4.21 0.73
C ALA A 151 7.39 5.67 0.97
N ILE A 152 8.27 6.63 0.65
CA ILE A 152 7.98 8.06 0.81
C ILE A 152 6.77 8.48 -0.04
N TYR A 153 6.72 8.06 -1.30
CA TYR A 153 5.60 8.41 -2.18
C TYR A 153 4.29 7.83 -1.66
N THR A 154 4.26 6.54 -1.33
CA THR A 154 3.06 5.84 -0.82
C THR A 154 2.52 6.51 0.43
N SER A 155 3.39 6.81 1.40
CA SER A 155 3.00 7.45 2.66
C SER A 155 2.46 8.85 2.43
N LYS A 156 3.10 9.66 1.58
CA LYS A 156 2.62 11.00 1.24
C LYS A 156 1.30 10.98 0.48
N PHE A 157 1.14 10.02 -0.43
CA PHE A 157 -0.09 9.84 -1.20
C PHE A 157 -1.27 9.50 -0.27
N LEU A 158 -1.10 8.52 0.62
CA LEU A 158 -2.11 8.14 1.61
C LEU A 158 -2.44 9.29 2.56
N ALA A 159 -1.42 9.96 3.11
CA ALA A 159 -1.61 11.10 4.00
C ALA A 159 -2.40 12.24 3.34
N LYS A 160 -2.09 12.56 2.08
CA LYS A 160 -2.82 13.56 1.31
C LYS A 160 -4.30 13.15 1.12
N ARG A 161 -4.57 11.89 0.80
CA ARG A 161 -5.94 11.40 0.55
C ARG A 161 -6.78 11.36 1.83
N VAL A 162 -6.21 10.98 2.97
CA VAL A 162 -6.89 11.06 4.29
C VAL A 162 -7.28 12.49 4.61
N LYS A 163 -6.35 13.44 4.48
CA LYS A 163 -6.64 14.86 4.76
C LYS A 163 -7.80 15.40 3.89
N LEU A 164 -7.97 14.88 2.68
CA LEU A 164 -9.00 15.33 1.73
C LEU A 164 -10.36 14.65 1.90
N SER A 165 -10.41 13.42 2.42
CA SER A 165 -11.63 12.59 2.42
C SER A 165 -12.11 12.13 3.78
N TRP A 166 -11.23 11.81 4.72
CA TRP A 166 -11.66 11.09 5.92
C TRP A 166 -12.52 11.93 6.86
N GLU A 167 -12.16 13.20 7.06
CA GLU A 167 -12.97 14.14 7.85
C GLU A 167 -14.36 14.36 7.24
N LYS A 168 -14.45 14.43 5.90
CA LYS A 168 -15.71 14.60 5.18
C LYS A 168 -16.57 13.33 5.16
N ASP A 169 -15.93 12.17 5.13
CA ASP A 169 -16.58 10.87 5.04
C ASP A 169 -16.90 10.26 6.41
N GLY A 170 -16.60 10.94 7.52
CA GLY A 170 -16.71 10.37 8.88
C GLY A 170 -15.81 9.17 9.13
N LYS A 171 -14.80 8.97 8.26
CA LYS A 171 -13.81 7.90 8.38
C LYS A 171 -12.72 8.34 9.33
N SER A 172 -12.17 7.36 10.01
CA SER A 172 -11.03 7.52 10.89
C SER A 172 -10.21 6.24 10.77
N TRP A 173 -9.21 6.00 11.61
CA TRP A 173 -8.65 4.65 11.73
C TRP A 173 -9.59 3.71 12.51
N VAL A 174 -10.70 4.26 13.04
CA VAL A 174 -11.63 3.69 14.03
C VAL A 174 -12.90 3.12 13.49
N ASN A 175 -13.39 3.72 12.41
CA ASN A 175 -14.74 3.51 11.93
C ASN A 175 -14.79 2.62 10.67
N ALA A 176 -13.82 1.70 10.49
CA ALA A 176 -13.89 0.62 9.48
C ALA A 176 -15.00 -0.35 9.82
#